data_AF-U6D485-F1
#
_entry.id   AF-U6D485-F1
#
_cell.length_a   1.000
_cell.length_b   1.000
_cell.length_c   1.000
_cell.angle_alpha   90.00
_cell.angle_beta   90.00
_cell.angle_gamma   90.00
#
_symmetry.space_group_name_H-M   'P 1'
#
loop_
_entity.id
_entity.type
_entity.pdbx_description
1 polymer ?
#
loop_
_entity_poly.entity_id
_entity_poly.type
_entity_poly.pdbx_seq_one_letter_code
_entity_poly.pdbx_strand_id
1 'polypeptide(L)'
;EMKCILHWFASWSGPQRERFLQDLVAKAVPGKLQPLLEGLEQLSVSGANRPPCIFECQLRLWDQWFRGWAEQERNEFVRQLEVSEPDFVAKFYQAVAATAGKD
;
A
#
# COMPACT_ATOMS: atom_id res chain seq x y z
N GLU A 1 -11.12 3.64 9.69
CA GLU A 1 -10.04 3.83 8.70
C GLU A 1 -10.10 2.79 7.58
N MET A 2 -10.10 1.48 7.88
CA MET A 2 -10.12 0.39 6.87
C MET A 2 -11.19 0.55 5.78
N LYS A 3 -12.44 0.84 6.15
CA LYS A 3 -13.54 1.05 5.19
C LYS A 3 -13.28 2.18 4.20
N CYS A 4 -12.57 3.23 4.62
CA CYS A 4 -12.20 4.33 3.73
C CYS A 4 -11.21 3.87 2.67
N ILE A 5 -10.20 3.10 3.08
CA ILE A 5 -9.19 2.56 2.16
C ILE A 5 -9.81 1.59 1.17
N LEU A 6 -10.68 0.68 1.62
CA LEU A 6 -11.41 -0.24 0.74
C LEU A 6 -12.28 0.51 -0.28
N HIS A 7 -12.95 1.57 0.15
CA HIS A 7 -13.73 2.42 -0.74
C HIS A 7 -12.87 3.17 -1.76
N TRP A 8 -11.72 3.70 -1.34
CA TRP A 8 -10.76 4.32 -2.24
C TRP A 8 -10.21 3.32 -3.25
N PHE A 9 -9.84 2.12 -2.78
CA PHE A 9 -9.35 1.03 -3.61
C PHE A 9 -10.31 0.66 -4.73
N ALA A 10 -11.61 0.57 -4.42
CA ALA A 10 -12.64 0.33 -5.42
C ALA A 10 -12.66 1.40 -6.53
N SER A 11 -12.29 2.64 -6.19
CA SER A 11 -12.25 3.79 -7.11
C SER A 11 -10.90 3.97 -7.83
N TRP A 12 -9.88 3.20 -7.46
CA TRP A 12 -8.55 3.30 -8.05
C TRP A 12 -8.45 2.59 -9.40
N SER A 13 -7.73 3.23 -10.32
CA SER A 13 -7.32 2.64 -11.60
C SER A 13 -6.32 1.50 -11.43
N GLY A 14 -6.15 0.68 -12.46
CA GLY A 14 -5.16 -0.41 -12.48
C GLY A 14 -3.75 0.02 -12.03
N PRO A 15 -3.16 1.09 -12.59
CA PRO A 15 -1.84 1.58 -12.17
C PRO A 15 -1.78 2.03 -10.70
N GLN A 16 -2.87 2.61 -10.18
CA GLN A 16 -2.95 3.01 -8.77
C GLN A 16 -3.03 1.80 -7.83
N ARG A 17 -3.79 0.78 -8.21
CA ARG A 17 -3.85 -0.50 -7.47
C ARG A 17 -2.48 -1.19 -7.47
N GLU A 18 -1.77 -1.19 -8.60
CA GLU A 18 -0.42 -1.75 -8.68
C GLU A 18 0.57 -0.98 -7.79
N ARG A 19 0.50 0.35 -7.78
CA ARG A 19 1.31 1.16 -6.86
C ARG A 19 1.03 0.82 -5.39
N PHE A 20 -0.24 0.69 -5.03
CA PHE A 20 -0.65 0.29 -3.68
C PHE A 20 -0.18 -1.11 -3.32
N LEU A 21 -0.19 -2.06 -4.26
CA LEU A 21 0.31 -3.42 -4.07
C LEU A 21 1.79 -3.41 -3.66
N GLN A 22 2.63 -2.68 -4.40
CA GLN A 22 4.05 -2.58 -4.09
C GLN A 22 4.29 -2.02 -2.69
N ASP A 23 3.49 -1.03 -2.29
CA ASP A 23 3.57 -0.39 -0.98
C ASP A 23 3.09 -1.31 0.17
N LEU A 24 2.05 -2.11 -0.08
CA LEU A 24 1.56 -3.10 0.87
C LEU A 24 2.56 -4.25 1.06
N VAL A 25 3.15 -4.76 -0.04
CA VAL A 25 4.24 -5.76 0.01
C VAL A 25 5.42 -5.19 0.79
N ALA A 26 5.75 -3.93 0.56
CA ALA A 26 6.87 -3.28 1.23
C ALA A 26 6.75 -3.24 2.74
N LYS A 27 5.52 -3.00 3.22
CA LYS A 27 5.18 -2.96 4.64
C LYS A 27 5.07 -4.35 5.27
N ALA A 28 4.77 -5.38 4.48
CA ALA A 28 4.65 -6.76 4.95
C ALA A 28 6.01 -7.48 5.11
N VAL A 29 7.06 -7.01 4.43
CA VAL A 29 8.38 -7.64 4.43
C VAL A 29 9.35 -6.80 5.29
N PRO A 30 9.63 -7.20 6.55
CA PRO A 30 10.56 -6.47 7.40
C PRO A 30 11.99 -6.53 6.84
N GLY A 31 12.67 -5.38 6.76
CA GLY A 31 14.12 -5.28 6.52
C GLY A 31 14.60 -4.75 5.16
N LYS A 32 13.71 -4.46 4.18
CA LYS A 32 14.17 -4.02 2.84
C LYS A 32 13.85 -2.58 2.42
N LEU A 33 12.97 -1.83 3.11
CA LEU A 33 12.33 -0.65 2.48
C LEU A 33 12.13 0.62 3.33
N GLN A 34 12.85 0.80 4.45
CA GLN A 34 12.93 2.12 5.09
C GLN A 34 13.42 3.24 4.12
N PRO A 35 14.47 3.03 3.30
CA PRO A 35 15.00 4.13 2.45
C PRO A 35 14.15 4.43 1.21
N LEU A 36 13.40 3.46 0.68
CA LEU A 36 12.66 3.64 -0.59
C LEU A 36 11.33 4.39 -0.40
N LEU A 37 10.69 4.27 0.77
CA LEU A 37 9.49 5.04 1.08
C LEU A 37 9.82 6.53 1.25
N GLU A 38 10.92 6.84 1.95
CA GLU A 38 11.45 8.22 2.05
C GLU A 38 11.89 8.79 0.68
N GLY A 39 12.49 7.97 -0.18
CA GLY A 39 12.88 8.37 -1.54
C GLY A 39 11.70 8.69 -2.46
N LEU A 40 10.58 7.97 -2.31
CA LEU A 40 9.35 8.22 -3.08
C LEU A 40 8.63 9.48 -2.60
N GLU A 41 8.65 9.77 -1.30
CA GLU A 41 8.18 11.05 -0.75
C GLU A 41 9.00 12.23 -1.30
N GLN A 42 10.33 12.08 -1.40
CA GLN A 42 11.22 13.11 -1.95
C GLN A 42 11.06 13.30 -3.47
N LEU A 43 10.81 12.23 -4.23
CA LEU A 43 10.58 12.31 -5.69
C LEU A 43 9.23 12.96 -6.04
N SER A 44 8.22 12.87 -5.17
CA SER A 44 6.94 13.57 -5.37
C SER A 44 7.04 15.09 -5.17
N VAL A 45 8.15 15.60 -4.60
CA VAL A 45 8.39 17.04 -4.41
C VAL A 45 8.89 17.72 -5.69
N SER A 46 9.38 16.98 -6.69
CA SER A 46 9.83 17.56 -7.97
C SER A 46 8.69 18.16 -8.82
N GLY A 47 7.43 18.05 -8.37
CA GLY A 47 6.24 18.67 -8.97
C GLY A 47 5.69 19.87 -8.21
N ALA A 48 6.54 20.68 -7.55
CA ALA A 48 6.20 21.73 -6.57
C ALA A 48 5.16 22.81 -6.97
N ASN A 49 4.59 22.77 -8.19
CA ASN A 49 3.54 23.68 -8.65
C ASN A 49 2.21 22.98 -9.01
N ARG A 50 2.06 21.67 -8.77
CA ARG A 50 0.80 20.95 -9.00
C ARG A 50 0.19 20.55 -7.65
N PRO A 51 -1.10 20.83 -7.39
CA PRO A 51 -1.75 20.29 -6.21
C PRO A 51 -1.61 18.75 -6.19
N PRO A 52 -1.33 18.14 -5.03
CA PRO A 52 -1.19 16.70 -4.94
C PRO A 52 -2.47 16.04 -5.46
N CYS A 53 -2.33 14.99 -6.27
CA CYS A 53 -3.52 14.29 -6.75
C CYS A 53 -4.22 13.61 -5.55
N ILE A 54 -5.53 13.43 -5.63
CA ILE A 54 -6.34 12.84 -4.55
C ILE A 54 -5.79 11.49 -4.08
N PHE A 55 -5.21 10.71 -5.00
CA PHE A 55 -4.57 9.44 -4.72
C PHE A 55 -3.37 9.56 -3.77
N GLU A 56 -2.48 10.53 -3.96
CA GLU A 56 -1.35 10.76 -3.05
C GLU A 56 -1.83 11.19 -1.65
N CYS A 57 -2.91 11.96 -1.57
CA CYS A 57 -3.52 12.29 -0.28
C CYS A 57 -4.11 11.06 0.42
N GLN A 58 -4.75 10.16 -0.33
CA GLN A 58 -5.27 8.90 0.18
C GLN A 58 -4.16 7.96 0.67
N LEU A 59 -3.06 7.85 -0.08
CA LEU A 59 -1.90 7.03 0.33
C LEU A 59 -1.23 7.58 1.60
N ARG A 60 -1.07 8.89 1.72
CA ARG A 60 -0.51 9.48 2.96
C ARG A 60 -1.37 9.19 4.19
N LEU A 61 -2.70 9.28 4.05
CA LEU A 61 -3.62 8.90 5.14
C LEU A 61 -3.51 7.41 5.46
N TRP A 62 -3.49 6.55 4.44
CA TRP A 62 -3.31 5.13 4.64
C TRP A 62 -1.98 4.80 5.34
N ASP A 63 -0.86 5.43 4.97
CA ASP A 63 0.45 5.17 5.60
C ASP A 63 0.43 5.55 7.08
N GLN A 64 -0.16 6.71 7.39
CA GLN A 64 -0.37 7.15 8.76
C GLN A 64 -1.20 6.14 9.58
N TRP A 65 -2.33 5.69 9.03
CA TRP A 65 -3.20 4.71 9.70
C TRP A 65 -2.52 3.37 9.87
N PHE A 66 -1.86 2.85 8.83
CA PHE A 66 -1.19 1.55 8.85
C PHE A 66 -0.07 1.48 9.89
N ARG A 67 0.68 2.58 10.08
CA ARG A 67 1.71 2.68 11.12
C ARG A 67 1.11 2.59 12.52
N GLY A 68 -0.07 3.17 12.73
CA GLY A 68 -0.79 3.11 14.00
C GLY A 68 -1.46 1.77 14.30
N TRP A 69 -1.71 0.96 13.26
CA TRP A 69 -2.38 -0.34 13.41
C TRP A 69 -1.50 -1.40 14.06
N ALA A 70 -2.10 -2.15 14.98
CA ALA A 70 -1.56 -3.40 15.49
C ALA A 70 -1.54 -4.48 14.40
N GLU A 71 -0.76 -5.55 14.60
CA GLU A 71 -0.67 -6.66 13.64
C GLU A 71 -2.04 -7.27 13.32
N GLN A 72 -2.91 -7.41 14.32
CA GLN A 72 -4.26 -7.94 14.17
C GLN A 72 -5.11 -7.09 13.22
N GLU A 73 -4.98 -5.76 13.31
CA GLU A 73 -5.68 -4.82 12.43
C GLU A 73 -5.14 -4.89 11.00
N ARG A 74 -3.82 -5.01 10.83
CA ARG A 74 -3.19 -5.20 9.52
C ARG A 74 -3.67 -6.49 8.87
N ASN A 75 -3.75 -7.58 9.63
CA ASN A 75 -4.25 -8.87 9.16
C ASN A 75 -5.73 -8.80 8.79
N GLU A 76 -6.56 -8.12 9.60
CA GLU A 76 -7.97 -7.92 9.30
C GLU A 76 -8.18 -7.09 8.03
N PHE A 77 -7.34 -6.07 7.79
CA PHE A 77 -7.38 -5.30 6.56
C PHE A 77 -7.11 -6.17 5.32
N VAL A 78 -6.06 -7.01 5.36
CA VAL A 78 -5.76 -7.94 4.26
C VAL A 78 -6.90 -8.95 4.07
N ARG A 79 -7.49 -9.46 5.16
CA ARG A 79 -8.65 -10.36 5.09
C ARG A 79 -9.86 -9.71 4.44
N GLN A 80 -10.16 -8.44 4.74
CA GLN A 80 -11.25 -7.72 4.09
C GLN A 80 -10.97 -7.47 2.61
N LEU A 81 -9.72 -7.15 2.25
CA LEU A 81 -9.30 -7.06 0.85
C LEU A 81 -9.48 -8.40 0.12
N GLU A 82 -9.16 -9.52 0.76
CA GLU A 82 -9.28 -10.85 0.16
C GLU A 82 -10.73 -11.21 -0.17
N VAL A 83 -11.66 -10.85 0.73
CA VAL A 83 -13.09 -11.05 0.51
C VAL A 83 -13.60 -10.23 -0.68
N SER A 84 -13.14 -8.98 -0.83
CA SER A 84 -13.63 -8.11 -1.91
C SER A 84 -12.89 -8.29 -3.23
N GLU A 85 -11.58 -8.57 -3.17
CA GLU A 85 -10.63 -8.47 -4.27
C GLU A 85 -9.61 -9.63 -4.20
N PRO A 86 -10.06 -10.89 -4.37
CA PRO A 86 -9.23 -12.08 -4.17
C PRO A 86 -8.03 -12.13 -5.13
N ASP A 87 -8.20 -11.70 -6.38
CA ASP A 87 -7.11 -11.65 -7.37
C ASP A 87 -6.00 -10.68 -6.98
N PHE A 88 -6.36 -9.57 -6.32
CA PHE A 88 -5.39 -8.59 -5.82
C PHE A 88 -4.57 -9.19 -4.67
N VAL A 89 -5.25 -9.83 -3.72
CA VAL A 89 -4.58 -10.44 -2.56
C VAL A 89 -3.74 -11.65 -2.97
N ALA A 90 -4.16 -12.43 -3.96
CA ALA A 90 -3.33 -13.49 -4.54
C ALA A 90 -2.00 -12.94 -5.08
N LYS A 91 -2.03 -11.81 -5.80
CA LYS A 91 -0.81 -11.12 -6.27
C LYS A 91 0.06 -10.63 -5.12
N PHE A 92 -0.56 -10.12 -4.05
CA PHE A 92 0.15 -9.71 -2.84
C PHE A 92 0.91 -10.87 -2.21
N TYR A 93 0.26 -12.01 -1.98
CA TYR A 93 0.91 -13.19 -1.41
C TYR A 93 2.01 -13.74 -2.32
N GLN A 94 1.81 -13.76 -3.64
CA GLN A 94 2.84 -14.14 -4.59
C GLN A 94 4.07 -13.20 -4.52
N ALA A 95 3.85 -11.89 -4.45
CA ALA A 95 4.91 -10.91 -4.35
C ALA A 95 5.68 -11.02 -3.02
N VAL A 96 4.98 -11.18 -1.90
CA VAL A 96 5.60 -11.43 -0.59
C VAL A 96 6.43 -12.71 -0.61
N ALA A 97 5.88 -13.82 -1.12
CA ALA A 97 6.60 -15.09 -1.23
C ALA A 97 7.87 -14.97 -2.11
N ALA A 98 7.79 -14.24 -3.22
CA ALA A 98 8.93 -13.99 -4.10
C ALA A 98 10.04 -13.16 -3.41
N THR A 99 9.72 -12.33 -2.43
CA THR A 99 10.73 -11.60 -1.65
C THR A 99 11.41 -12.44 -0.57
N ALA A 100 10.76 -13.51 -0.11
CA ALA A 100 11.26 -14.43 0.91
C ALA A 100 12.19 -15.51 0.34
N GLY A 101 11.98 -15.96 -0.90
CA GLY A 101 12.82 -16.97 -1.56
C GLY A 101 14.12 -16.45 -2.19
N LYS A 102 14.58 -15.25 -1.79
CA LYS A 102 15.71 -14.53 -2.42
C LYS A 102 16.87 -14.31 -1.44
N ASP A 103 17.00 -15.21 -0.48
CA ASP A 103 18.12 -15.32 0.47
C ASP A 103 19.12 -16.39 -0.02
#